data_AF-A0A8X6TDT6-F1
#
_entry.id   AF-A0A8X6TDT6-F1
#
_cell.length_a   1.000
_cell.length_b   1.000
_cell.length_c   1.000
_cell.angle_alpha   90.00
_cell.angle_beta   90.00
_cell.angle_gamma   90.00
#
_symmetry.space_group_name_H-M   'P 1'
#
loop_
_entity.id
_entity.type
_entity.pdbx_description
1 polymer ?
#
loop_
_entity_poly.entity_id
_entity_poly.type
_entity_poly.pdbx_seq_one_letter_code
_entity_poly.pdbx_strand_id
1 'polypeptide(L)'
;MLLFIENGVKGGISQCSNHYAIAHNKYKPNFNPDDEIKYLMFLDVNNLYGYAMNKYLPLKDFVWSDNNLTEQDILNLSDESDMGYILEVDLDYPSDLHDEHSNSFPLPPKITLHLIVKNLSF
;
A
#
# COMPACT_ATOMS: atom_id res chain seq x y z
N MET A 1 16.66 -9.71 13.61
CA MET A 1 15.23 -9.54 13.90
C MET A 1 14.92 -8.10 14.27
N LEU A 2 15.40 -7.54 15.40
CA LEU A 2 15.14 -6.13 15.75
C LEU A 2 15.51 -5.13 14.63
N LEU A 3 16.78 -5.08 14.22
CA LEU A 3 17.26 -4.23 13.12
C LEU A 3 16.52 -4.47 11.80
N PHE A 4 15.98 -5.68 11.61
CA PHE A 4 15.20 -6.01 10.43
C PHE A 4 13.85 -5.25 10.46
N ILE A 5 13.12 -5.33 11.57
CA ILE A 5 11.87 -4.60 11.79
C ILE A 5 12.10 -3.10 11.67
N GLU A 6 13.12 -2.58 12.36
CA GLU A 6 13.45 -1.14 12.38
C GLU A 6 13.76 -0.61 10.98
N ASN A 7 14.51 -1.35 10.18
CA ASN A 7 14.76 -1.02 8.77
C ASN A 7 13.47 -1.09 7.92
N GLY A 8 12.51 -1.92 8.29
CA GLY A 8 11.19 -2.04 7.66
C GLY A 8 10.27 -0.83 7.95
N VAL A 9 10.35 -0.22 9.14
CA VAL A 9 9.47 0.92 9.53
C VAL A 9 9.58 2.09 8.54
N LYS A 10 8.41 2.60 8.11
CA LYS A 10 8.26 3.81 7.28
C LYS A 10 7.21 4.73 7.89
N GLY A 11 7.31 6.03 7.56
CA GLY A 11 6.33 7.03 7.96
C GLY A 11 5.08 7.03 7.07
N GLY A 12 4.24 8.06 7.23
CA GLY A 12 3.12 8.30 6.33
C GLY A 12 3.56 8.51 4.88
N ILE A 13 2.76 7.99 3.95
CA ILE A 13 3.01 8.12 2.51
C ILE A 13 2.62 9.53 2.06
N SER A 14 3.51 10.20 1.32
CA SER A 14 3.27 11.52 0.72
C SER A 14 3.73 11.51 -0.72
N GLN A 15 2.78 11.55 -1.67
CA GLN A 15 3.04 11.52 -3.11
C GLN A 15 2.15 12.56 -3.84
N CYS A 16 2.66 13.08 -4.95
CA CYS A 16 1.87 13.84 -5.93
C CYS A 16 2.13 13.22 -7.30
N SER A 17 1.20 12.39 -7.79
CA SER A 17 1.34 11.67 -9.06
C SER A 17 0.95 12.53 -10.26
N ASN A 18 -0.13 13.31 -10.13
CA ASN A 18 -0.47 14.37 -11.08
C ASN A 18 -0.23 15.74 -10.45
N HIS A 19 0.66 16.51 -11.07
CA HIS A 19 1.10 17.83 -10.60
C HIS A 19 0.04 18.93 -10.77
N TYR A 20 -0.95 18.76 -11.67
CA TYR A 20 -1.93 19.79 -11.96
C TYR A 20 -3.26 19.23 -12.49
N ALA A 21 -4.37 19.65 -11.88
CA ALA A 21 -5.71 19.32 -12.35
C ALA A 21 -6.67 20.49 -12.13
N ILE A 22 -7.52 20.75 -13.12
CA ILE A 22 -8.62 21.73 -13.03
C ILE A 22 -9.94 20.98 -13.10
N ALA A 23 -10.85 21.25 -12.17
CA ALA A 23 -12.23 20.80 -12.28
C ALA A 23 -12.92 21.52 -13.47
N HIS A 24 -13.43 20.76 -14.43
CA HIS A 24 -14.19 21.24 -15.58
C HIS A 24 -15.56 20.54 -15.60
N ASN A 25 -16.60 21.22 -15.09
CA ASN A 25 -17.93 20.65 -14.97
C ASN A 25 -18.98 21.78 -14.87
N LYS A 26 -20.26 21.42 -14.95
CA LYS A 26 -21.42 22.33 -14.98
C LYS A 26 -21.52 23.36 -13.83
N TYR A 27 -20.70 23.24 -12.78
CA TYR A 27 -20.62 24.20 -11.68
C TYR A 27 -19.52 25.26 -11.88
N LYS A 28 -18.84 25.28 -13.03
CA LYS A 28 -17.80 26.25 -13.37
C LYS A 28 -18.32 27.30 -14.38
N PRO A 29 -17.89 28.58 -14.29
CA PRO A 29 -18.38 29.64 -15.18
C PRO A 29 -18.13 29.41 -16.67
N ASN A 30 -17.02 28.75 -17.02
CA ASN A 30 -16.59 28.51 -18.41
C ASN A 30 -16.82 27.05 -18.82
N PHE A 31 -17.91 26.42 -18.38
CA PHE A 31 -18.20 25.03 -18.73
C PHE A 31 -18.65 24.90 -20.19
N ASN A 32 -17.98 24.03 -20.95
CA ASN A 32 -18.37 23.61 -22.28
C ASN A 32 -18.83 22.13 -22.24
N PRO A 33 -20.06 21.78 -22.65
CA PRO A 33 -20.52 20.39 -22.65
C PRO A 33 -19.79 19.48 -23.63
N ASP A 34 -19.10 20.03 -24.64
CA ASP A 34 -18.33 19.27 -25.62
C ASP A 34 -16.91 18.90 -25.13
N ASP A 35 -16.44 19.54 -24.05
CA ASP A 35 -15.13 19.30 -23.43
C ASP A 35 -15.20 18.25 -22.31
N GLU A 36 -14.08 17.57 -22.04
CA GLU A 36 -13.97 16.48 -21.06
C GLU A 36 -14.42 16.89 -19.64
N ILE A 37 -15.40 16.18 -19.07
CA ILE A 37 -15.97 16.51 -17.75
C ILE A 37 -15.05 16.01 -16.63
N LYS A 38 -14.49 16.95 -15.85
CA LYS A 38 -13.58 16.69 -14.72
C LYS A 38 -14.16 17.17 -13.39
N TYR A 39 -14.19 16.28 -12.41
CA TYR A 39 -14.45 16.60 -11.01
C TYR A 39 -13.16 16.42 -10.21
N LEU A 40 -12.99 17.22 -9.16
CA LEU A 40 -11.94 17.04 -8.16
C LEU A 40 -12.61 16.58 -6.87
N MET A 41 -12.00 15.59 -6.22
CA MET A 41 -12.46 15.03 -4.96
C MET A 41 -11.32 15.12 -3.95
N PHE A 42 -11.64 15.52 -2.73
CA PHE A 42 -10.72 15.44 -1.60
C PHE A 42 -11.30 14.43 -0.62
N LEU A 43 -10.51 13.42 -0.26
CA LEU A 43 -10.85 12.37 0.69
C LEU A 43 -9.87 12.42 1.85
N ASP A 44 -10.39 12.34 3.07
CA ASP A 44 -9.61 12.27 4.30
C ASP A 44 -10.17 11.16 5.19
N VAL A 45 -9.29 10.40 5.82
CA VAL A 45 -9.67 9.24 6.65
C VAL A 45 -9.61 9.64 8.13
N ASN A 46 -10.79 9.88 8.70
CA ASN A 46 -10.97 10.13 10.13
C ASN A 46 -10.27 9.03 10.96
N ASN A 47 -9.22 9.42 11.69
CA ASN A 47 -8.45 8.52 12.56
C ASN A 47 -7.82 7.30 11.83
N LEU A 48 -7.11 7.54 10.72
CA LEU A 48 -6.40 6.51 9.94
C LEU A 48 -5.58 5.54 10.79
N TYR A 49 -4.74 6.03 11.72
CA TYR A 49 -3.93 5.17 12.59
C TYR A 49 -4.79 4.38 13.58
N GLY A 50 -5.85 4.97 14.14
CA GLY A 50 -6.79 4.23 14.98
C GLY A 50 -7.51 3.11 14.21
N TYR A 51 -7.90 3.35 12.96
CA TYR A 51 -8.45 2.30 12.09
C TYR A 51 -7.44 1.17 11.83
N ALA A 52 -6.18 1.50 11.56
CA ALA A 52 -5.11 0.51 11.40
C ALA A 52 -4.83 -0.27 12.70
N MET A 53 -4.97 0.37 13.87
CA MET A 53 -4.84 -0.28 15.18
C MET A 53 -6.00 -1.23 15.53
N ASN A 54 -7.10 -1.22 14.76
CA ASN A 54 -8.20 -2.19 14.87
C ASN A 54 -8.06 -3.37 13.88
N LYS A 55 -6.85 -3.60 13.33
CA LYS A 55 -6.54 -4.75 12.46
C LYS A 55 -5.75 -5.80 13.23
N TYR A 56 -5.62 -6.99 12.64
CA TYR A 56 -4.75 -8.05 13.15
C TYR A 56 -3.31 -7.53 13.13
N LEU A 57 -2.74 -7.31 14.31
CA LEU A 57 -1.42 -6.69 14.46
C LEU A 57 -0.37 -7.67 15.02
N PRO A 58 0.90 -7.52 14.58
CA PRO A 58 2.02 -8.27 15.11
C PRO A 58 2.36 -7.83 16.54
N LEU A 59 2.15 -8.72 17.53
CA LEU A 59 2.34 -8.40 18.95
C LEU A 59 3.63 -8.97 19.56
N LYS A 60 3.89 -10.27 19.37
CA LYS A 60 4.96 -11.00 20.07
C LYS A 60 5.25 -12.36 19.42
N ASP A 61 6.12 -13.14 20.06
CA ASP A 61 6.45 -14.53 19.67
C ASP A 61 6.98 -14.64 18.22
N PHE A 62 7.67 -13.57 17.79
CA PHE A 62 8.33 -13.45 16.50
C PHE A 62 9.39 -14.55 16.31
N VAL A 63 9.35 -15.23 15.17
CA VAL A 63 10.32 -16.27 14.79
C VAL A 63 10.77 -16.10 13.35
N TRP A 64 11.96 -16.59 13.04
CA TRP A 64 12.40 -16.76 11.65
C TRP A 64 11.73 -17.99 11.03
N SER A 65 11.39 -17.90 9.75
CA SER A 65 10.82 -18.99 8.97
C SER A 65 11.91 -19.66 8.14
N ASP A 66 11.97 -20.99 8.19
CA ASP A 66 12.66 -21.79 7.16
C ASP A 66 11.70 -22.20 6.02
N ASN A 67 10.41 -21.87 6.12
CA ASN A 67 9.43 -22.15 5.07
C ASN A 67 9.61 -21.18 3.89
N ASN A 68 9.90 -21.73 2.72
CA ASN A 68 9.84 -21.01 1.45
C ASN A 68 8.38 -20.95 0.97
N LEU A 69 7.74 -19.79 1.11
CA LEU A 69 6.43 -19.53 0.51
C LEU A 69 6.57 -19.28 -0.99
N THR A 70 5.66 -19.80 -1.79
CA THR A 70 5.51 -19.41 -3.20
C THR A 70 4.70 -18.12 -3.32
N GLU A 71 4.77 -17.46 -4.48
CA GLU A 71 3.90 -16.32 -4.82
C GLU A 71 2.41 -16.65 -4.56
N GLN A 72 1.98 -17.86 -4.95
CA GLN A 72 0.61 -18.30 -4.78
C GLN A 72 0.24 -18.54 -3.31
N ASP A 73 1.18 -18.96 -2.45
CA ASP A 73 0.94 -19.03 -1.00
C ASP A 73 0.74 -17.62 -0.43
N ILE A 74 1.59 -16.67 -0.83
CA ILE A 74 1.56 -15.27 -0.37
C ILE A 74 0.23 -14.59 -0.76
N LEU A 75 -0.21 -14.75 -2.01
CA LEU A 75 -1.45 -14.16 -2.51
C LEU A 75 -2.73 -14.77 -1.90
N ASN A 76 -2.63 -15.93 -1.25
CA ASN A 76 -3.74 -16.61 -0.56
C ASN A 76 -3.69 -16.46 0.97
N LEU A 77 -2.77 -15.66 1.52
CA LEU A 77 -2.75 -15.34 2.95
C LEU A 77 -4.01 -14.56 3.35
N SER A 78 -4.55 -14.88 4.53
CA SER A 78 -5.69 -14.15 5.10
C SER A 78 -5.22 -13.00 5.99
N ASP A 79 -5.77 -11.80 5.77
CA ASP A 79 -5.60 -10.62 6.65
C ASP A 79 -6.08 -10.85 8.09
N GLU A 80 -6.94 -11.86 8.31
CA GLU A 80 -7.53 -12.22 9.61
C GLU A 80 -6.88 -13.49 10.21
N SER A 81 -5.72 -13.90 9.67
CA SER A 81 -4.95 -15.05 10.16
C SER A 81 -4.30 -14.76 11.52
N ASP A 82 -4.41 -15.73 12.45
CA ASP A 82 -3.62 -15.80 13.69
C ASP A 82 -2.10 -15.84 13.44
N MET A 83 -1.67 -16.17 12.22
CA MET A 83 -0.27 -16.17 11.79
C MET A 83 -0.09 -15.20 10.61
N GLY A 84 0.54 -14.07 10.88
CA GLY A 84 0.96 -13.08 9.89
C GLY A 84 2.40 -13.29 9.42
N TYR A 85 2.69 -12.73 8.25
CA TYR A 85 4.00 -12.76 7.62
C TYR A 85 4.38 -11.35 7.20
N ILE A 86 5.65 -11.05 7.36
CA ILE A 86 6.36 -9.91 6.84
C ILE A 86 7.41 -10.54 5.87
N LEU A 87 7.63 -10.05 4.64
CA LEU A 87 8.35 -10.80 3.56
C LEU A 87 9.32 -9.94 2.71
N GLU A 88 10.64 -10.10 2.82
CA GLU A 88 11.61 -9.42 1.93
C GLU A 88 11.66 -10.15 0.60
N VAL A 89 11.36 -9.40 -0.46
CA VAL A 89 11.23 -9.90 -1.82
C VAL A 89 11.88 -8.92 -2.78
N ASP A 90 12.53 -9.47 -3.80
CA ASP A 90 12.82 -8.76 -5.03
C ASP A 90 11.55 -8.77 -5.89
N LEU A 91 11.24 -7.62 -6.51
CA LEU A 91 10.05 -7.46 -7.36
C LEU A 91 10.49 -7.11 -8.77
N ASP A 92 10.15 -7.96 -9.73
CA ASP A 92 10.26 -7.65 -11.16
C ASP A 92 9.06 -6.81 -11.60
N TYR A 93 9.32 -5.63 -12.14
CA TYR A 93 8.29 -4.72 -12.63
C TYR A 93 8.38 -4.58 -14.16
N PRO A 94 7.37 -5.05 -14.93
CA PRO A 94 7.43 -5.05 -16.39
C PRO A 94 7.54 -3.65 -17.00
N SER A 95 8.56 -3.45 -17.84
CA SER A 95 8.82 -2.18 -18.54
C SER A 95 7.62 -1.63 -19.31
N ASP A 96 6.81 -2.52 -19.89
CA ASP A 96 5.65 -2.14 -20.71
C ASP A 96 4.53 -1.45 -19.89
N LEU A 97 4.53 -1.60 -18.57
CA LEU A 97 3.58 -0.94 -17.65
C LEU A 97 4.05 0.44 -17.17
N HIS A 98 5.29 0.86 -17.48
CA HIS A 98 5.88 2.08 -16.94
C HIS A 98 5.13 3.34 -17.37
N ASP A 99 4.77 3.44 -18.66
CA ASP A 99 4.08 4.62 -19.20
C ASP A 99 2.62 4.70 -18.72
N GLU A 100 1.92 3.56 -18.64
CA GLU A 100 0.54 3.49 -18.15
C GLU A 100 0.46 3.88 -16.67
N HIS A 101 1.38 3.37 -15.85
CA HIS A 101 1.44 3.65 -14.41
C HIS A 101 2.25 4.91 -14.05
N SER A 102 2.62 5.74 -15.03
CA SER A 102 3.37 6.99 -14.82
C SER A 102 2.70 7.98 -13.86
N ASN A 103 1.37 7.95 -13.78
CA ASN A 103 0.55 8.76 -12.86
C ASN A 103 0.02 7.95 -11.65
N SER A 104 0.51 6.74 -11.42
CA SER A 104 0.12 5.86 -10.31
C SER A 104 1.07 5.99 -9.11
N PHE A 105 0.88 5.14 -8.10
CA PHE A 105 1.85 4.99 -7.02
C PHE A 105 3.12 4.29 -7.53
N PRO A 106 4.34 4.86 -7.36
CA PRO A 106 5.57 4.18 -7.73
C PRO A 106 5.79 3.00 -6.80
N LEU A 107 5.90 1.81 -7.38
CA LEU A 107 6.39 0.64 -6.66
C LEU A 107 7.90 0.82 -6.40
N PRO A 108 8.38 0.68 -5.15
CA PRO A 108 9.81 0.68 -4.87
C PRO A 108 10.49 -0.49 -5.61
N PRO A 109 11.71 -0.30 -6.17
CA PRO A 109 12.45 -1.37 -6.84
C PRO A 109 12.96 -2.47 -5.89
N LYS A 110 12.69 -2.35 -4.57
CA LYS A 110 12.96 -3.38 -3.56
C LYS A 110 12.01 -3.20 -2.37
N ILE A 111 11.37 -4.28 -1.91
CA ILE A 111 10.50 -4.26 -0.72
C ILE A 111 11.03 -5.28 0.29
N THR A 112 11.77 -4.77 1.28
CA THR A 112 12.36 -5.54 2.39
C THR A 112 11.38 -5.68 3.55
N LEU A 113 10.97 -6.90 3.91
CA LEU A 113 9.99 -7.13 4.96
C LEU A 113 10.09 -8.45 5.81
N HIS A 114 10.93 -9.48 5.59
CA HIS A 114 10.96 -10.79 6.32
C HIS A 114 10.70 -10.82 7.87
N LEU A 115 9.64 -11.53 8.33
CA LEU A 115 9.40 -12.03 9.70
C LEU A 115 8.09 -12.85 9.83
N ILE A 116 8.04 -13.90 10.67
CA ILE A 116 6.74 -14.47 11.11
C ILE A 116 6.27 -13.70 12.35
N VAL A 117 4.98 -13.39 12.43
CA VAL A 117 4.36 -12.93 13.69
C VAL A 117 3.06 -13.64 13.96
N LYS A 118 2.86 -14.04 15.21
CA LYS A 118 1.55 -14.48 15.66
C LYS A 118 0.67 -13.25 15.91
N ASN A 119 -0.34 -13.07 15.08
CA ASN A 119 -1.38 -12.09 15.31
C ASN A 119 -2.37 -12.64 16.36
N LEU A 120 -3.07 -11.76 17.05
CA LEU A 120 -4.23 -12.10 17.87
C LEU A 120 -5.32 -11.08 17.58
N SER A 121 -6.55 -11.55 17.41
CA SER A 121 -7.73 -10.70 17.51
C SER A 121 -7.99 -10.29 18.97
N PHE A 122 -8.61 -9.13 19.12
CA PHE A 122 -9.18 -8.63 20.38
C PHE A 122 -10.71 -8.71 20.34
#